data_AF-A0AAN0MMC5-F1
#
_entry.id   AF-A0AAN0MMC5-F1
#
_cell.length_a   1.000
_cell.length_b   1.000
_cell.length_c   1.000
_cell.angle_alpha   90.00
_cell.angle_beta   90.00
_cell.angle_gamma   90.00
#
_symmetry.space_group_name_H-M   'P 1'
#
loop_
_entity.id
_entity.type
_entity.pdbx_description
1 polymer ?
#
loop_
_entity_poly.entity_id
_entity_poly.type
_entity_poly.pdbx_seq_one_letter_code
_entity_poly.pdbx_strand_id
1 'polypeptide(L)' 'MRYVIILLFGFAACTNAPVLDDAISDAARAAPYPALKPLPPLLAGKPSTIADDPLTARIAALNARAARLRAAEIGALQ' A
#
# COMPACT_ATOMS: atom_id res chain seq x y z
N MET A 1 17.63 -13.36 25.55
CA MET A 1 17.19 -13.77 24.18
C MET A 1 16.36 -12.71 23.46
N ARG A 2 15.36 -12.07 24.10
CA ARG A 2 14.50 -11.06 23.45
C ARG A 2 15.25 -9.83 22.90
N TYR A 3 16.30 -9.39 23.58
CA TYR A 3 17.15 -8.28 23.12
C TYR A 3 18.07 -8.65 21.95
N VAL A 4 18.41 -9.93 21.78
CA VAL A 4 19.24 -10.40 20.67
C VAL A 4 18.50 -10.24 19.34
N ILE A 5 17.20 -10.51 19.33
CA ILE A 5 16.35 -10.36 18.13
C ILE A 5 16.25 -8.88 17.74
N ILE A 6 16.05 -7.98 18.70
CA ILE A 6 15.96 -6.53 18.46
C ILE A 6 17.29 -5.99 17.91
N LEU A 7 18.41 -6.43 18.49
CA LEU A 7 19.74 -6.02 18.07
C LEU A 7 20.04 -6.52 16.65
N LEU A 8 19.68 -7.75 16.31
CA LEU A 8 19.90 -8.34 14.99
C LEU A 8 19.07 -7.65 13.88
N PHE A 9 17.83 -7.23 14.18
CA PHE A 9 17.01 -6.44 13.25
C PHE A 9 17.55 -5.02 13.03
N GLY A 10 18.13 -4.39 14.05
CA GLY A 10 18.76 -3.07 13.93
C GLY A 10 19.96 -3.05 12.97
N PHE A 11 20.74 -4.14 12.94
CA PHE A 11 21.89 -4.25 12.02
C PHE A 11 21.48 -4.45 10.55
N ALA A 12 20.36 -5.12 10.28
CA ALA A 12 19.86 -5.32 8.90
C ALA A 12 19.38 -4.01 8.24
N ALA A 13 18.97 -3.02 9.04
CA ALA A 13 18.56 -1.70 8.54
C ALA A 13 19.74 -0.80 8.13
N CYS A 14 20.99 -1.21 8.40
CA CYS A 14 22.21 -0.47 8.05
C CYS A 14 22.80 -0.90 6.70
N THR A 15 22.07 -1.66 5.89
CA THR A 15 22.54 -2.05 4.55
C THR A 15 22.31 -0.91 3.58
N ASN A 16 23.37 -0.54 2.84
CA ASN A 16 23.26 0.46 1.79
C ASN A 16 22.40 -0.16 0.67
N ALA A 17 21.23 0.41 0.38
CA ALA A 17 20.49 0.00 -0.81
C ALA A 17 21.41 0.15 -2.03
N PRO A 18 21.42 -0.81 -2.97
CA PRO A 18 22.25 -0.67 -4.15
C PRO A 18 21.88 0.62 -4.87
N VAL A 19 22.89 1.38 -5.32
CA VAL A 19 22.68 2.54 -6.21
C VAL A 19 22.12 1.99 -7.52
N LEU A 20 20.82 2.18 -7.75
CA LEU A 20 20.14 1.79 -8.99
C LEU A 20 20.39 2.78 -10.13
N ASP A 21 20.94 3.96 -9.83
CA ASP A 21 21.10 5.04 -10.80
C ASP A 21 22.08 4.71 -11.93
N ASP A 22 23.01 3.79 -11.68
CA ASP A 22 23.99 3.32 -12.68
C ASP A 22 23.51 2.10 -13.48
N ALA A 23 22.30 1.58 -13.22
CA ALA A 23 21.76 0.41 -13.92
C ALA A 23 21.15 0.74 -15.30
N ILE A 24 21.04 2.02 -15.65
CA ILE A 24 20.43 2.49 -16.90
C ILE A 24 21.55 2.94 -17.85
N SER A 25 21.77 2.18 -18.92
CA SER A 25 22.71 2.57 -19.99
C SER A 25 22.32 3.90 -20.64
N ASP A 26 23.31 4.61 -21.20
CA ASP A 26 23.07 5.86 -21.94
C ASP A 26 22.08 5.66 -23.10
N ALA A 27 22.14 4.50 -23.75
CA ALA A 27 21.20 4.12 -24.81
C ALA A 27 19.77 3.99 -24.29
N ALA A 28 19.57 3.42 -23.10
CA ALA A 28 18.25 3.32 -22.46
C ALA A 28 17.74 4.70 -22.00
N ARG A 29 18.62 5.60 -21.58
CA ARG A 29 18.27 6.98 -21.20
C ARG A 29 17.87 7.83 -22.40
N ALA A 30 18.49 7.61 -23.56
CA ALA A 30 18.18 8.29 -24.82
C ALA A 30 17.04 7.63 -25.62
N ALA A 31 16.50 6.50 -25.15
CA ALA A 31 15.46 5.79 -25.85
C ALA A 31 14.15 6.61 -25.89
N PRO A 32 13.44 6.62 -27.04
CA PRO A 32 12.14 7.26 -27.11
C PRO A 32 11.14 6.56 -26.19
N TYR A 33 10.29 7.35 -25.53
CA TYR A 33 9.19 6.79 -24.77
C TYR A 33 8.24 5.99 -25.68
N PRO A 34 7.71 4.85 -25.22
CA PRO A 34 6.77 4.07 -26.00
C PRO A 34 5.46 4.83 -26.22
N ALA A 35 4.80 4.57 -27.35
CA ALA A 35 3.49 5.12 -27.63
C ALA A 35 2.46 4.57 -26.63
N LEU A 36 1.79 5.47 -25.91
CA LEU A 36 0.74 5.11 -24.97
C LEU A 36 -0.49 4.61 -25.74
N LYS A 37 -0.95 3.40 -25.42
CA LYS A 37 -2.23 2.89 -25.92
C LYS A 37 -3.37 3.37 -25.02
N PRO A 38 -4.55 3.71 -25.58
CA PRO A 38 -5.71 4.05 -24.76
C PRO A 38 -6.04 2.92 -23.79
N LEU A 39 -6.27 3.28 -22.53
CA LEU A 39 -6.57 2.32 -21.46
C LEU A 39 -7.95 1.65 -21.59
N PRO A 40 -9.04 2.34 -21.99
CA PRO A 40 -10.38 1.74 -22.00
C PRO A 40 -10.52 0.47 -22.87
N PRO A 41 -9.97 0.40 -24.10
CA PRO A 41 -9.97 -0.84 -24.89
C PRO A 41 -9.24 -2.00 -24.22
N LEU A 42 -8.22 -1.73 -23.40
CA LEU A 42 -7.44 -2.74 -22.68
C LEU A 42 -8.18 -3.32 -21.47
N LEU A 43 -9.22 -2.63 -21.00
CA LEU A 43 -10.06 -3.05 -19.88
C LEU A 43 -11.32 -3.81 -20.31
N ALA A 44 -11.72 -3.70 -21.59
CA ALA A 44 -12.98 -4.21 -22.11
C ALA A 44 -13.16 -5.75 -22.04
N GLY A 45 -12.11 -6.52 -21.74
CA GLY A 45 -12.14 -7.98 -21.59
C GLY A 45 -11.78 -8.50 -20.20
N LYS A 46 -11.58 -7.62 -19.21
CA LYS A 46 -11.25 -8.04 -17.84
C LYS A 46 -12.50 -7.95 -16.98
N PRO A 47 -12.95 -9.04 -16.33
CA PRO A 47 -13.94 -8.90 -15.28
C PRO A 47 -13.36 -7.93 -14.23
N SER A 48 -14.14 -6.93 -13.85
CA SER A 48 -13.83 -6.08 -12.70
C SER A 48 -13.95 -6.93 -11.45
N THR A 49 -12.95 -7.75 -11.16
CA THR A 49 -12.89 -8.55 -9.94
C THR A 49 -12.46 -7.64 -8.79
N ILE A 50 -13.31 -6.68 -8.45
CA ILE A 50 -13.39 -6.19 -7.08
C ILE A 50 -14.58 -6.95 -6.51
N ALA A 51 -14.32 -8.11 -5.93
CA ALA A 51 -15.30 -8.67 -5.02
C ALA A 51 -15.33 -7.70 -3.83
N ASP A 52 -16.39 -6.90 -3.70
CA ASP A 52 -16.59 -5.94 -2.61
C ASP A 52 -16.85 -6.62 -1.24
N ASP A 53 -16.93 -7.94 -1.24
CA ASP A 53 -17.31 -8.75 -0.09
C ASP A 53 -16.43 -8.53 1.17
N PRO A 54 -15.08 -8.55 1.10
CA PRO A 54 -14.24 -8.31 2.27
C PRO A 54 -14.22 -6.84 2.72
N LEU A 55 -14.60 -5.89 1.85
CA LEU A 55 -14.67 -4.47 2.19
C LEU A 55 -15.95 -4.14 2.97
N THR A 56 -17.07 -4.76 2.59
CA THR A 56 -18.37 -4.57 3.25
C THR A 56 -18.31 -4.90 4.74
N ALA A 57 -17.73 -6.05 5.09
CA ALA A 57 -17.55 -6.47 6.48
C ALA A 57 -16.66 -5.50 7.28
N ARG A 58 -15.61 -4.95 6.64
CA ARG A 58 -14.72 -3.96 7.26
C ARG A 58 -15.43 -2.63 7.48
N ILE A 59 -16.23 -2.17 6.52
CA ILE A 59 -17.02 -0.94 6.65
C ILE A 59 -18.01 -1.07 7.82
N ALA A 60 -18.71 -2.20 7.94
CA ALA A 60 -19.63 -2.45 9.05
C ALA A 60 -18.91 -2.41 10.42
N ALA A 61 -17.76 -3.08 10.54
CA ALA A 61 -16.95 -3.07 11.77
C ALA A 61 -16.45 -1.66 12.14
N LEU A 62 -16.03 -0.86 11.16
CA LEU A 62 -15.59 0.52 11.37
C LEU A 62 -16.74 1.42 11.84
N ASN A 63 -17.92 1.29 11.22
CA ASN A 63 -19.11 2.05 11.61
C ASN A 63 -19.55 1.70 13.04
N ALA A 64 -19.53 0.41 13.41
CA ALA A 64 -19.85 -0.03 14.77
C ALA A 64 -18.86 0.55 15.81
N ARG A 65 -17.56 0.58 15.48
CA ARG A 65 -16.55 1.19 16.35
C ARG A 65 -16.77 2.71 16.49
N ALA A 66 -17.05 3.40 15.39
CA ALA A 66 -17.30 4.84 15.42
C ALA A 66 -18.54 5.20 16.26
N ALA A 67 -19.61 4.40 16.20
CA ALA A 67 -20.79 4.58 17.05
C ALA A 67 -20.44 4.47 18.55
N ARG A 68 -19.63 3.47 18.93
CA ARG A 68 -19.18 3.30 20.33
C ARG A 68 -18.33 4.47 20.81
N LEU A 69 -17.41 4.96 19.98
CA LEU A 69 -16.56 6.10 20.33
C LEU A 69 -17.38 7.38 20.54
N ARG A 70 -18.35 7.67 19.67
CA ARG A 70 -19.24 8.84 19.82
C ARG A 70 -20.11 8.74 21.07
N ALA A 71 -20.62 7.55 21.38
CA ALA A 71 -21.40 7.34 22.61
C ALA A 71 -20.52 7.54 23.87
N ALA A 72 -19.28 7.07 23.85
CA ALA A 72 -18.34 7.27 24.95
C ALA A 72 -17.90 8.73 25.11
N GLU A 73 -17.71 9.46 24.00
CA GLU A 73 -17.38 10.89 24.00
C GLU A 73 -18.53 11.73 24.58
N ILE A 74 -19.77 11.44 24.21
CA ILE A 74 -20.96 12.11 24.79
C ILE A 74 -21.10 11.77 26.28
N GLY A 75 -20.88 10.51 26.67
CA GLY A 75 -20.92 10.10 28.07
C GLY A 75 -19.77 10.65 28.93
N ALA A 76 -18.66 11.08 28.32
CA ALA A 76 -17.52 11.69 29.02
C ALA A 76 -17.67 13.21 29.23
N LEU A 77 -18.68 13.84 28.61
CA LEU A 77 -19.01 15.26 28.77
C LEU A 77 -20.12 15.52 29.81
N GLN A 78 -20.62 14.47 30.46
CA GLN A 78 -21.58 14.53 31.57
C GLN A 78 -20.90 14.25 32.90
#